data_AF-A0A2S3ZDY5-F1
#
_entry.id   AF-A0A2S3ZDY5-F1
#
_cell.length_a   1.000
_cell.length_b   1.000
_cell.length_c   1.000
_cell.angle_alpha   90.00
_cell.angle_beta   90.00
_cell.angle_gamma   90.00
#
_symmetry.space_group_name_H-M   'P 1'
#
loop_
_entity.id
_entity.type
_entity.pdbx_description
1 polymer ?
#
loop_
_entity_poly.entity_id
_entity_poly.type
_entity_poly.pdbx_seq_one_letter_code
_entity_poly.pdbx_strand_id
1 'polypeptide(L)'
;MDMDLSWLVGIASTALAAGAGAYVSARLGVVHADQAENNRFRRETAEEIVVSLTKLRDLLRDVQNDRNSEQWTVPVITAYDTIDDARHRLPQRFQHLRQSVRFALGEAVGGPSLADLGPSSEPAELADYNHRWNEYAIEYIEMAVDSIREWRDASAKSAPNVRLPGFDLWLAKTSRHVTGSSAT
;
A
#
# COMPACT_ATOMS: atom_id res chain seq x y z
N MET A 1 -28.46 59.07 42.83
CA MET A 1 -28.70 58.82 41.39
C MET A 1 -27.65 57.81 40.99
N ASP A 2 -27.88 56.55 41.34
CA ASP A 2 -26.93 55.47 41.12
C ASP A 2 -27.19 54.87 39.75
N MET A 3 -26.20 54.98 38.88
CA MET A 3 -26.21 54.39 37.54
C MET A 3 -25.87 52.90 37.67
N ASP A 4 -26.86 52.05 37.42
CA ASP A 4 -26.76 50.59 37.44
C ASP A 4 -25.86 50.11 36.29
N LEU A 5 -24.64 49.69 36.63
CA LEU A 5 -23.58 49.22 35.73
C LEU A 5 -23.71 47.72 35.37
N SER A 6 -24.81 47.06 35.77
CA SER A 6 -25.02 45.61 35.60
C SER A 6 -25.16 45.14 34.14
N TRP A 7 -25.53 46.02 33.20
CA TRP A 7 -25.71 45.65 31.79
C TRP A 7 -24.41 45.57 30.97
N LEU A 8 -23.32 46.21 31.42
CA LEU A 8 -22.02 46.14 30.74
C LEU A 8 -21.28 44.81 30.99
N VAL A 9 -21.63 44.09 32.05
CA VAL A 9 -21.02 42.79 32.39
C VAL A 9 -21.55 41.67 31.47
N GLY A 10 -22.76 41.80 30.93
CA GLY A 10 -23.37 40.80 30.04
C GLY A 10 -22.81 40.77 28.61
N ILE A 11 -22.30 41.90 28.11
CA ILE A 11 -21.78 42.03 26.73
C ILE A 11 -20.30 41.62 26.66
N ALA A 12 -19.51 41.90 27.70
CA ALA A 12 -18.11 41.49 27.77
C ALA A 12 -17.93 39.97 27.86
N SER A 13 -18.87 39.27 28.53
CA SER A 13 -18.82 37.82 28.73
C SER A 13 -19.23 37.02 27.49
N THR A 14 -20.18 37.51 26.68
CA THR A 14 -20.62 36.86 25.43
C THR A 14 -19.60 36.99 24.30
N ALA A 15 -18.91 38.13 24.19
CA ALA A 15 -17.87 38.33 23.18
C ALA A 15 -16.62 37.45 23.44
N LEU A 16 -16.22 37.29 24.70
CA LEU A 16 -15.10 36.40 25.08
C LEU A 16 -15.43 34.91 24.88
N ALA A 17 -16.66 34.49 25.19
CA ALA A 17 -17.12 33.12 24.95
C ALA A 17 -17.19 32.79 23.45
N ALA A 18 -17.66 33.73 22.62
CA ALA A 18 -17.70 33.57 21.16
C ALA A 18 -16.29 33.50 20.53
N GLY A 19 -15.35 34.34 21.00
CA GLY A 19 -13.95 34.30 20.55
C GLY A 19 -13.22 33.02 20.93
N ALA A 20 -13.42 32.52 22.16
CA ALA A 20 -12.84 31.26 22.61
C ALA A 20 -13.46 30.06 21.86
N GLY A 21 -14.77 30.06 21.63
CA GLY A 21 -15.46 29.04 20.85
C GLY A 21 -15.00 28.98 19.39
N ALA A 22 -14.80 30.14 18.75
CA ALA A 22 -14.30 30.22 17.38
C ALA A 22 -12.86 29.71 17.24
N TYR A 23 -11.97 30.03 18.20
CA TYR A 23 -10.59 29.56 18.19
C TYR A 23 -10.49 28.04 18.43
N VAL A 24 -11.25 27.51 19.40
CA VAL A 24 -11.30 26.06 19.66
C VAL A 24 -11.92 25.32 18.47
N SER A 25 -12.98 25.85 17.86
CA SER A 25 -13.61 25.26 16.67
C SER A 25 -12.71 25.32 15.44
N ALA A 26 -11.97 26.40 15.24
CA ALA A 26 -10.98 26.51 14.17
C ALA A 26 -9.84 25.50 14.37
N ARG A 27 -9.35 25.34 15.60
CA ARG A 27 -8.27 24.40 15.90
C ARG A 27 -8.71 22.94 15.81
N LEU A 28 -9.93 22.62 16.26
CA LEU A 28 -10.53 21.30 16.08
C LEU A 28 -10.84 21.03 14.60
N GLY A 29 -11.31 22.03 13.87
CA GLY A 29 -11.61 21.96 12.44
C GLY A 29 -10.37 21.63 11.59
N VAL A 30 -9.22 22.26 11.88
CA VAL A 30 -7.95 21.97 11.19
C VAL A 30 -7.50 20.53 11.45
N VAL A 31 -7.54 20.05 12.71
CA VAL A 31 -7.16 18.66 13.03
C VAL A 31 -8.09 17.65 12.35
N HIS A 32 -9.40 17.94 12.29
CA HIS A 32 -10.36 17.08 11.59
C HIS A 32 -10.19 17.10 10.07
N ALA A 33 -9.87 18.27 9.48
CA ALA A 33 -9.59 18.40 8.05
C ALA A 33 -8.33 17.62 7.66
N ASP A 34 -7.23 17.80 8.40
CA ASP A 34 -5.96 17.09 8.17
C ASP A 34 -6.14 15.57 8.30
N GLN A 35 -6.97 15.12 9.25
CA GLN A 35 -7.23 13.70 9.44
C GLN A 35 -8.11 13.11 8.33
N ALA A 36 -9.11 13.87 7.86
CA ALA A 36 -9.96 13.46 6.73
C ALA A 36 -9.15 13.38 5.43
N GLU A 37 -8.27 14.35 5.19
CA GLU A 37 -7.38 14.39 4.03
C GLU A 37 -6.37 13.24 4.05
N ASN A 38 -5.71 13.00 5.19
CA ASN A 38 -4.82 11.85 5.34
C ASN A 38 -5.53 10.50 5.14
N ASN A 39 -6.75 10.36 5.66
CA ASN A 39 -7.55 9.16 5.44
C ASN A 39 -7.94 8.98 3.98
N ARG A 40 -8.25 10.08 3.28
CA ARG A 40 -8.57 10.07 1.85
C ARG A 40 -7.36 9.65 1.03
N PHE A 41 -6.20 10.29 1.21
CA PHE A 41 -4.97 9.92 0.51
C PHE A 41 -4.58 8.47 0.76
N ARG A 42 -4.69 8.00 2.01
CA ARG A 42 -4.45 6.60 2.34
C ARG A 42 -5.36 5.67 1.54
N ARG A 43 -6.64 6.00 1.41
CA ARG A 43 -7.60 5.19 0.65
C ARG A 43 -7.29 5.16 -0.83
N GLU A 44 -7.02 6.32 -1.42
CA GLU A 44 -6.66 6.46 -2.83
C GLU A 44 -5.37 5.65 -3.14
N THR A 45 -4.32 5.84 -2.34
CA THR A 45 -3.06 5.09 -2.49
C THR A 45 -3.25 3.59 -2.32
N ALA A 46 -4.06 3.14 -1.36
CA ALA A 46 -4.35 1.73 -1.18
C ALA A 46 -5.09 1.14 -2.39
N GLU A 47 -6.08 1.87 -2.93
CA GLU A 47 -6.85 1.46 -4.10
C GLU A 47 -5.94 1.26 -5.32
N GLU A 48 -5.06 2.21 -5.59
CA GLU A 48 -4.10 2.17 -6.71
C GLU A 48 -3.20 0.94 -6.64
N ILE A 49 -2.60 0.68 -5.46
CA ILE A 49 -1.73 -0.49 -5.26
C ILE A 49 -2.54 -1.79 -5.36
N VAL A 50 -3.74 -1.85 -4.78
CA VAL A 50 -4.60 -3.05 -4.87
C VAL A 50 -4.95 -3.36 -6.32
N VAL A 51 -5.30 -2.36 -7.12
CA VAL A 51 -5.64 -2.54 -8.53
C VAL A 51 -4.42 -3.04 -9.31
N SER A 52 -3.24 -2.47 -9.12
CA SER A 52 -2.03 -2.88 -9.83
C SER A 52 -1.58 -4.29 -9.45
N LEU A 53 -1.60 -4.64 -8.15
CA LEU A 53 -1.30 -5.98 -7.67
C LEU A 53 -2.32 -7.03 -8.14
N THR A 54 -3.59 -6.66 -8.22
CA THR A 54 -4.66 -7.56 -8.71
C THR A 54 -4.41 -7.94 -10.18
N LYS A 55 -3.98 -6.99 -11.01
CA LYS A 55 -3.62 -7.27 -12.41
C LYS A 55 -2.48 -8.30 -12.51
N LEU A 56 -1.45 -8.17 -11.66
CA LEU A 56 -0.35 -9.13 -11.62
C LEU A 56 -0.80 -10.52 -11.19
N ARG A 57 -1.67 -10.60 -10.19
CA ARG A 57 -2.27 -11.87 -9.74
C ARG A 57 -3.06 -12.53 -10.86
N ASP A 58 -3.86 -11.76 -11.60
CA ASP A 58 -4.68 -12.30 -12.67
C ASP A 58 -3.80 -12.84 -13.82
N LEU A 59 -2.71 -12.13 -14.18
CA LEU A 59 -1.70 -12.67 -15.10
C LEU A 59 -1.05 -13.97 -14.60
N LEU A 60 -0.71 -14.07 -13.32
CA LEU A 60 -0.16 -15.30 -12.74
C LEU A 60 -1.15 -16.46 -12.77
N ARG A 61 -2.45 -16.19 -12.62
CA ARG A 61 -3.49 -17.23 -12.72
C ARG A 61 -3.63 -17.74 -14.16
N ASP A 62 -3.46 -16.86 -15.13
CA ASP A 62 -3.63 -17.19 -16.54
C ASP A 62 -2.34 -17.71 -17.21
N VAL A 63 -1.17 -17.54 -16.59
CA VAL A 63 0.15 -17.87 -17.19
C VAL A 63 0.32 -19.33 -17.63
N GLN A 64 -0.46 -20.25 -17.08
CA GLN A 64 -0.44 -21.65 -17.52
C GLN A 64 -1.09 -21.82 -18.91
N ASN A 65 -2.09 -20.99 -19.20
CA ASN A 65 -2.89 -21.07 -20.42
C ASN A 65 -2.42 -20.07 -21.49
N ASP A 66 -1.97 -18.88 -21.08
CA ASP A 66 -1.42 -17.85 -21.96
C ASP A 66 -0.01 -17.46 -21.51
N ARG A 67 0.98 -17.80 -22.35
CA ARG A 67 2.41 -17.54 -22.11
C ARG A 67 2.96 -16.39 -22.94
N ASN A 68 2.13 -15.40 -23.27
CA ASN A 68 2.59 -14.19 -23.94
C ASN A 68 3.37 -13.28 -22.97
N SER A 69 4.70 -13.20 -23.13
CA SER A 69 5.57 -12.36 -22.30
C SER A 69 5.32 -10.86 -22.46
N GLU A 70 4.82 -10.41 -23.61
CA GLU A 70 4.55 -8.98 -23.88
C GLU A 70 3.47 -8.41 -22.96
N GLN A 71 2.53 -9.25 -22.51
CA GLN A 71 1.45 -8.85 -21.62
C GLN A 71 1.92 -8.46 -20.22
N TRP A 72 3.14 -8.83 -19.83
CA TRP A 72 3.67 -8.62 -18.47
C TRP A 72 4.33 -7.26 -18.29
N THR A 73 4.93 -6.70 -19.33
CA THR A 73 5.78 -5.50 -19.25
C THR A 73 5.02 -4.31 -18.63
N VAL A 74 3.88 -3.93 -19.22
CA VAL A 74 3.11 -2.77 -18.75
C VAL A 74 2.57 -2.99 -17.33
N PRO A 75 1.93 -4.13 -17.00
CA PRO A 75 1.46 -4.38 -15.63
C PRO A 75 2.55 -4.40 -14.57
N VAL A 76 3.72 -4.99 -14.86
CA VAL A 76 4.86 -5.03 -13.92
C VAL A 76 5.40 -3.64 -13.67
N ILE A 77 5.70 -2.87 -14.72
CA ILE A 77 6.17 -1.47 -14.60
C ILE A 77 5.15 -0.65 -13.81
N THR A 78 3.88 -0.72 -14.22
CA THR A 78 2.79 0.03 -13.56
C THR A 78 2.71 -0.30 -12.07
N ALA A 79 2.80 -1.58 -11.69
CA ALA A 79 2.75 -1.98 -10.29
C ALA A 79 3.95 -1.46 -9.50
N TYR A 80 5.16 -1.53 -10.05
CA TYR A 80 6.35 -1.02 -9.38
C TYR A 80 6.33 0.50 -9.21
N ASP A 81 5.96 1.23 -10.26
CA ASP A 81 5.84 2.70 -10.22
C ASP A 81 4.78 3.11 -9.20
N THR A 82 3.61 2.45 -9.20
CA THR A 82 2.55 2.71 -8.21
C THR A 82 3.04 2.52 -6.77
N ILE A 83 3.84 1.48 -6.51
CA ILE A 83 4.37 1.21 -5.17
C ILE A 83 5.44 2.25 -4.79
N ASP A 84 6.30 2.65 -5.72
CA ASP A 84 7.36 3.63 -5.48
C ASP A 84 6.81 5.04 -5.25
N ASP A 85 5.84 5.47 -6.06
CA ASP A 85 5.14 6.76 -5.90
C ASP A 85 4.44 6.83 -4.53
N ALA A 86 3.93 5.69 -4.06
CA ALA A 86 3.30 5.55 -2.76
C ALA A 86 4.29 5.43 -1.58
N ARG A 87 5.59 5.22 -1.83
CA ARG A 87 6.58 4.78 -0.82
C ARG A 87 6.62 5.67 0.43
N HIS A 88 6.50 6.99 0.25
CA HIS A 88 6.54 7.94 1.36
C HIS A 88 5.25 7.98 2.19
N ARG A 89 4.15 7.46 1.65
CA ARG A 89 2.83 7.42 2.29
C ARG A 89 2.55 6.06 2.94
N LEU A 90 3.27 5.02 2.51
CA LEU A 90 3.15 3.69 3.07
C LEU A 90 3.74 3.61 4.49
N PRO A 91 3.20 2.73 5.36
CA PRO A 91 3.85 2.41 6.63
C PRO A 91 5.28 1.92 6.40
N GLN A 92 6.17 2.17 7.37
CA GLN A 92 7.56 1.70 7.28
C GLN A 92 7.65 0.18 7.02
N ARG A 93 6.71 -0.59 7.58
CA ARG A 93 6.63 -2.04 7.41
C ARG A 93 6.26 -2.49 5.99
N PHE A 94 5.88 -1.57 5.10
CA PHE A 94 5.50 -1.87 3.72
C PHE A 94 6.59 -1.40 2.74
N GLN A 95 7.67 -0.78 3.21
CA GLN A 95 8.74 -0.26 2.35
C GLN A 95 9.46 -1.33 1.51
N HIS A 96 9.33 -2.61 1.89
CA HIS A 96 9.87 -3.74 1.12
C HIS A 96 8.89 -4.30 0.09
N LEU A 97 7.68 -3.74 -0.05
CA LEU A 97 6.61 -4.29 -0.90
C LEU A 97 7.08 -4.47 -2.34
N ARG A 98 7.65 -3.44 -2.99
CA ARG A 98 8.16 -3.53 -4.37
C ARG A 98 9.15 -4.68 -4.52
N GLN A 99 10.16 -4.73 -3.65
CA GLN A 99 11.18 -5.76 -3.71
C GLN A 99 10.61 -7.17 -3.50
N SER A 100 9.65 -7.30 -2.60
CA SER A 100 9.02 -8.58 -2.30
C SER A 100 8.12 -9.07 -3.44
N VAL A 101 7.37 -8.16 -4.08
CA VAL A 101 6.59 -8.46 -5.29
C VAL A 101 7.52 -8.85 -6.43
N ARG A 102 8.64 -8.14 -6.59
CA ARG A 102 9.66 -8.51 -7.59
C ARG A 102 10.20 -9.91 -7.37
N PHE A 103 10.55 -10.28 -6.13
CA PHE A 103 11.03 -11.63 -5.84
C PHE A 103 9.96 -12.68 -6.09
N ALA A 104 8.72 -12.44 -5.67
CA ALA A 104 7.61 -13.35 -5.93
C ALA A 104 7.41 -13.59 -7.44
N LEU A 105 7.41 -12.52 -8.24
CA LEU A 105 7.32 -12.60 -9.69
C LEU A 105 8.56 -13.26 -10.32
N GLY A 106 9.76 -12.95 -9.83
CA GLY A 106 11.01 -13.48 -10.35
C GLY A 106 11.08 -15.00 -10.26
N GLU A 107 10.64 -15.57 -9.14
CA GLU A 107 10.57 -17.02 -8.96
C GLU A 107 9.49 -17.68 -9.84
N ALA A 108 8.39 -16.99 -10.11
CA ALA A 108 7.26 -17.54 -10.87
C ALA A 108 7.42 -17.43 -12.40
N VAL A 109 7.89 -16.29 -12.90
CA VAL A 109 7.89 -15.95 -14.33
C VAL A 109 9.26 -15.55 -14.88
N GLY A 110 10.27 -15.32 -14.03
CA GLY A 110 11.63 -14.99 -14.45
C GLY A 110 11.74 -13.59 -15.05
N GLY A 111 12.20 -13.51 -16.30
CA GLY A 111 12.60 -12.27 -16.98
C GLY A 111 11.61 -11.10 -16.87
N PRO A 112 10.29 -11.31 -17.09
CA PRO A 112 9.30 -10.24 -17.00
C PRO A 112 9.21 -9.55 -15.62
N SER A 113 9.67 -10.19 -14.54
CA SER A 113 9.75 -9.54 -13.22
C SER A 113 10.72 -8.35 -13.16
N LEU A 114 11.62 -8.24 -14.15
CA LEU A 114 12.64 -7.21 -14.29
C LEU A 114 12.33 -6.22 -15.42
N ALA A 115 11.07 -6.17 -15.88
CA ALA A 115 10.64 -5.33 -16.99
C ALA A 115 10.98 -3.82 -16.82
N ASP A 116 11.17 -3.36 -15.58
CA ASP A 116 11.53 -1.97 -15.29
C ASP A 116 13.04 -1.67 -15.40
N LEU A 117 13.89 -2.68 -15.58
CA LEU A 117 15.36 -2.54 -15.60
C LEU A 117 15.97 -2.57 -17.00
N GLY A 118 15.24 -3.05 -18.01
CA GLY A 118 15.77 -3.27 -19.37
C GLY A 118 15.39 -2.17 -20.36
N PRO A 119 16.24 -1.83 -21.35
CA PRO A 119 15.80 -1.07 -22.51
C PRO A 119 14.73 -1.88 -23.26
N SER A 120 13.59 -1.23 -23.50
CA SER A 120 12.29 -1.75 -23.94
C SER A 120 12.24 -2.40 -25.33
N SER A 121 13.37 -2.87 -25.87
CA SER A 121 13.49 -3.29 -27.27
C SER A 121 13.05 -4.73 -27.50
N GLU A 122 13.21 -5.62 -26.51
CA GLU A 122 12.84 -7.03 -26.63
C GLU A 122 12.12 -7.52 -25.36
N PRO A 123 10.95 -8.18 -25.50
CA PRO A 123 10.26 -8.77 -24.36
C PRO A 123 11.14 -9.84 -23.71
N ALA A 124 11.34 -9.74 -22.40
CA ALA A 124 12.07 -10.78 -21.67
C ALA A 124 11.32 -12.11 -21.76
N GLU A 125 12.03 -13.19 -22.05
CA GLU A 125 11.43 -14.53 -22.12
C GLU A 125 10.91 -14.97 -20.74
N LEU A 126 9.76 -15.65 -20.74
CA LEU A 126 9.21 -16.29 -19.54
C LEU A 126 10.06 -17.49 -19.15
N ALA A 127 10.37 -17.62 -17.86
CA ALA A 127 10.96 -18.85 -17.32
C ALA A 127 10.00 -20.04 -17.50
N ASP A 128 10.56 -21.26 -17.52
CA ASP A 128 9.78 -22.50 -17.53
C ASP A 128 8.72 -22.50 -16.43
N TYR A 129 7.50 -22.89 -16.78
CA TYR A 129 6.39 -22.87 -15.83
C TYR A 129 6.67 -23.79 -14.64
N ASN A 130 6.72 -23.20 -13.45
CA ASN A 130 6.77 -23.93 -12.20
C ASN A 130 5.50 -23.67 -11.40
N HIS A 131 4.61 -24.66 -11.38
CA HIS A 131 3.31 -24.57 -10.71
C HIS A 131 3.43 -24.11 -9.25
N ARG A 132 4.39 -24.69 -8.51
CA ARG A 132 4.59 -24.37 -7.09
C ARG A 132 5.02 -22.91 -6.88
N TRP A 133 5.99 -22.43 -7.66
CA TRP A 133 6.44 -21.03 -7.54
C TRP A 133 5.36 -20.04 -8.00
N ASN A 134 4.58 -20.41 -9.01
CA ASN A 134 3.44 -19.62 -9.45
C ASN A 134 2.36 -19.50 -8.36
N GLU A 135 2.00 -20.61 -7.71
CA GLU A 135 1.08 -20.59 -6.56
C GLU A 135 1.62 -19.73 -5.42
N TYR A 136 2.91 -19.83 -5.10
CA TYR A 136 3.52 -19.02 -4.04
C TYR A 136 3.46 -17.52 -4.36
N ALA A 137 3.68 -17.14 -5.62
CA ALA A 137 3.55 -15.76 -6.04
C ALA A 137 2.10 -15.25 -5.94
N ILE A 138 1.12 -16.05 -6.38
CA ILE A 138 -0.30 -15.72 -6.26
C ILE A 138 -0.68 -15.51 -4.80
N GLU A 139 -0.39 -16.48 -3.93
CA GLU A 139 -0.74 -16.41 -2.51
C GLU A 139 -0.07 -15.22 -1.81
N TYR A 140 1.20 -14.94 -2.14
CA TYR A 140 1.89 -13.78 -1.57
C TYR A 140 1.25 -12.46 -2.01
N ILE A 141 0.89 -12.32 -3.29
CA ILE A 141 0.23 -11.12 -3.81
C ILE A 141 -1.16 -10.96 -3.18
N GLU A 142 -1.92 -12.04 -3.00
CA GLU A 142 -3.21 -12.01 -2.32
C GLU A 142 -3.08 -11.54 -0.87
N MET A 143 -2.13 -12.09 -0.12
CA MET A 143 -1.82 -11.63 1.24
C MET A 143 -1.41 -10.15 1.27
N ALA A 144 -0.62 -9.69 0.29
CA ALA A 144 -0.23 -8.29 0.19
C ALA A 144 -1.44 -7.38 -0.06
N VAL A 145 -2.32 -7.75 -0.99
CA VAL A 145 -3.59 -7.06 -1.26
C VAL A 145 -4.44 -6.96 0.00
N ASP A 146 -4.58 -8.05 0.75
CA ASP A 146 -5.38 -8.06 1.98
C ASP A 146 -4.74 -7.20 3.08
N SER A 147 -3.42 -7.21 3.21
CA SER A 147 -2.70 -6.34 4.15
C SER A 147 -2.85 -4.86 3.80
N ILE A 148 -2.88 -4.52 2.50
CA ILE A 148 -3.10 -3.14 2.03
C ILE A 148 -4.54 -2.70 2.30
N ARG A 149 -5.53 -3.59 2.10
CA ARG A 149 -6.93 -3.33 2.46
C ARG A 149 -7.10 -3.15 3.97
N GLU A 150 -6.44 -3.97 4.78
CA GLU A 150 -6.43 -3.79 6.24
C GLU A 150 -5.86 -2.42 6.62
N TRP A 151 -4.73 -2.02 6.03
CA TRP A 151 -4.14 -0.70 6.24
C TRP A 151 -5.07 0.45 5.82
N ARG A 152 -5.74 0.32 4.68
CA ARG A 152 -6.74 1.26 4.15
C ARG A 152 -7.85 1.53 5.16
N ASP A 153 -8.37 0.44 5.75
CA ASP A 153 -9.57 0.44 6.58
C ASP A 153 -9.25 0.67 8.07
N ALA A 154 -7.98 0.57 8.47
CA ALA A 154 -7.52 0.77 9.83
C ALA A 154 -7.73 2.20 10.35
N SER A 155 -7.93 2.37 11.66
CA SER A 155 -7.93 3.69 12.28
C SER A 155 -6.56 4.38 12.14
N ALA A 156 -6.49 5.71 12.28
CA ALA A 156 -5.20 6.44 12.25
C ALA A 156 -4.19 5.91 13.30
N LYS A 157 -4.68 5.40 14.44
CA LYS A 157 -3.84 4.80 15.49
C LYS A 157 -3.35 3.39 15.12
N SER A 158 -4.16 2.63 14.39
CA SER A 158 -3.88 1.23 14.06
C SER A 158 -3.12 1.08 12.73
N ALA A 159 -3.31 1.99 11.78
CA ALA A 159 -2.73 1.92 10.44
C ALA A 159 -1.20 1.73 10.42
N PRO A 160 -0.40 2.42 11.27
CA PRO A 160 1.05 2.19 11.32
C PRO A 160 1.46 0.79 11.80
N ASN A 161 0.55 0.05 12.45
CA ASN A 161 0.82 -1.24 13.06
C ASN A 161 0.50 -2.42 12.15
N VAL A 162 -0.23 -2.22 11.05
CA VAL A 162 -0.53 -3.27 10.05
C VAL A 162 0.78 -3.87 9.56
N ARG A 163 0.81 -5.19 9.43
CA ARG A 163 2.03 -5.94 9.10
C ARG A 163 1.88 -6.62 7.75
N LEU A 164 2.90 -6.45 6.93
CA LEU A 164 3.13 -7.24 5.74
C LEU A 164 4.51 -7.89 5.90
N PRO A 165 4.64 -9.23 5.98
CA PRO A 165 5.96 -9.84 5.91
C PRO A 165 6.53 -9.70 4.50
N GLY A 166 7.84 -9.52 4.37
CA GLY A 166 8.52 -9.65 3.07
C GLY A 166 8.42 -11.08 2.54
N PHE A 167 8.59 -11.25 1.23
CA PHE A 167 8.38 -12.53 0.54
C PHE A 167 9.21 -13.68 1.15
N ASP A 168 10.52 -13.48 1.34
CA ASP A 168 11.39 -14.52 1.92
C ASP A 168 10.99 -14.89 3.35
N LEU A 169 10.62 -13.90 4.15
CA LEU A 169 10.14 -14.12 5.51
C LEU A 169 8.80 -14.87 5.51
N TRP A 170 7.94 -14.59 4.54
CA TRP A 170 6.68 -15.29 4.35
C TRP A 170 6.92 -16.75 3.93
N LEU A 171 7.84 -17.01 3.00
CA LEU A 171 8.24 -18.38 2.61
C LEU A 171 8.78 -19.16 3.81
N ALA A 172 9.64 -18.55 4.62
CA ALA A 172 10.18 -19.17 5.82
C ALA A 172 9.08 -19.50 6.85
N LYS A 173 8.16 -18.56 7.10
CA LYS A 173 7.05 -18.73 8.05
C LYS A 173 6.05 -19.80 7.64
N THR A 174 5.90 -20.02 6.33
CA THR A 174 4.97 -21.02 5.76
C THR A 174 5.65 -22.36 5.49
N SER A 175 6.92 -22.52 5.90
CA SER A 175 7.73 -23.72 5.64
C SER A 175 7.87 -24.06 4.15
N ARG A 176 7.84 -23.02 3.30
CA ARG A 176 7.95 -23.10 1.83
C ARG A 176 9.35 -22.77 1.33
N HIS A 177 10.28 -22.49 2.24
CA HIS A 177 11.65 -22.24 1.88
C HIS A 177 12.29 -23.55 1.42
N VAL A 178 12.71 -23.58 0.15
CA VAL A 178 13.56 -24.65 -0.34
C VAL A 178 14.95 -24.36 0.20
N THR A 179 15.33 -24.96 1.33
CA THR A 179 16.73 -25.08 1.69
C THR A 179 17.42 -25.75 0.51
N GLY A 180 18.26 -25.00 -0.20
CA GLY A 180 19.12 -25.55 -1.22
C GLY A 180 19.82 -26.77 -0.61
N SER A 181 19.68 -27.91 -1.28
CA SER A 181 20.51 -29.08 -1.02
C SER A 181 21.95 -28.59 -0.97
N SER A 182 22.52 -28.59 0.24
CA SER A 182 23.95 -28.37 0.36
C SER A 182 24.62 -29.48 -0.44
N ALA A 183 25.52 -29.07 -1.32
CA ALA A 183 26.32 -29.96 -2.14
C ALA A 183 26.89 -31.10 -1.28
N THR A 184 26.72 -32.32 -1.77
CA THR A 184 27.61 -33.46 -1.52
C THR A 184 28.01 -34.02 -2.86
#